data_AF-A0A835R9C6-F1
#
_entry.id   AF-A0A835R9C6-F1
#
_cell.length_a   1.000
_cell.length_b   1.000
_cell.length_c   1.000
_cell.angle_alpha   90.00
_cell.angle_beta   90.00
_cell.angle_gamma   90.00
#
_symmetry.space_group_name_H-M   'P 1'
#
loop_
_entity.id
_entity.type
_entity.pdbx_description
1 polymer ?
#
loop_
_entity_poly.entity_id
_entity_poly.type
_entity_poly.pdbx_seq_one_letter_code
_entity_poly.pdbx_strand_id
1 'polypeptide(L)'
;MLRFNRNVDKSIHETVLNILVGAGLLKDAYVIMKDNMELISKSSLNKFATSFMKLGNINLINDVIKAFYRGGLTIDSEIFQMAISRFIEKPKKKDLLLHLLKWMESHGYVVDSTSRNLLLKNSHIFGQKKLLAEMLSKQHVNSRILRGLQVEV
;
A
#
# COMPACT_ATOMS: atom_id res chain seq x y z
N MET A 1 20.97 38.40 -2.51
CA MET A 1 19.72 37.79 -2.00
C MET A 1 19.49 36.50 -2.76
N LEU A 2 19.78 35.34 -2.15
CA LEU A 2 19.65 34.03 -2.78
C LEU A 2 18.17 33.74 -3.05
N ARG A 3 17.80 33.62 -4.34
CA ARG A 3 16.45 33.23 -4.74
C ARG A 3 16.31 31.72 -4.54
N PHE A 4 15.74 31.32 -3.41
CA PHE A 4 15.33 29.93 -3.19
C PHE A 4 14.21 29.60 -4.17
N ASN A 5 14.55 28.85 -5.21
CA ASN A 5 13.62 28.32 -6.18
C ASN A 5 12.78 27.22 -5.51
N ARG A 6 11.46 27.18 -5.74
CA ARG A 6 10.54 26.14 -5.19
C ARG A 6 10.97 24.70 -5.52
N ASN A 7 11.87 24.52 -6.49
CA ASN A 7 12.49 23.24 -6.83
C ASN A 7 13.47 22.70 -5.77
N VAL A 8 14.00 23.54 -4.87
CA VAL A 8 14.92 23.12 -3.80
C VAL A 8 14.18 22.37 -2.68
N ASP A 9 12.89 22.65 -2.48
CA ASP A 9 12.07 22.05 -1.41
C ASP A 9 11.72 20.58 -1.73
N LYS A 10 11.35 20.31 -2.99
CA LYS A 10 11.10 18.93 -3.48
C LYS A 10 12.33 18.04 -3.37
N SER A 11 13.51 18.60 -3.65
CA SER A 11 14.74 17.81 -3.65
C SER A 11 15.17 17.39 -2.25
N ILE A 12 14.94 18.20 -1.21
CA ILE A 12 15.38 17.87 0.16
C ILE A 12 14.57 16.71 0.73
N HIS A 13 13.23 16.77 0.70
CA HIS A 13 12.39 15.69 1.24
C HIS A 13 12.63 14.36 0.53
N GLU A 14 12.76 14.40 -0.80
CA GLU A 14 13.10 13.21 -1.58
C GLU A 14 14.50 12.68 -1.28
N THR A 15 15.49 13.56 -1.12
CA THR A 15 16.86 13.16 -0.75
C THR A 15 16.90 12.51 0.63
N VAL A 16 16.25 13.12 1.63
CA VAL A 16 16.14 12.56 2.99
C VAL A 16 15.43 11.22 2.96
N LEU A 17 14.31 11.09 2.22
CA LEU A 17 13.62 9.81 2.06
C LEU A 17 14.55 8.74 1.52
N ASN A 18 15.28 9.02 0.44
CA ASN A 18 16.18 8.06 -0.20
C ASN A 18 17.34 7.65 0.73
N ILE A 19 17.88 8.58 1.52
CA ILE A 19 18.90 8.28 2.54
C ILE A 19 18.34 7.34 3.61
N LEU A 20 17.16 7.64 4.17
CA LEU A 20 16.54 6.82 5.21
C LEU A 20 16.18 5.41 4.70
N VAL A 21 15.70 5.31 3.46
CA VAL A 21 15.44 4.03 2.79
C VAL A 21 16.73 3.24 2.62
N GLY A 22 17.81 3.86 2.13
CA GLY A 22 19.11 3.23 1.98
C GLY A 22 19.73 2.77 3.29
N ALA A 23 19.48 3.51 4.38
CA ALA A 23 19.92 3.16 5.74
C ALA A 23 19.01 2.14 6.45
N GLY A 24 17.89 1.72 5.84
CA GLY A 24 16.92 0.81 6.46
C GLY A 24 16.08 1.43 7.58
N LEU A 25 16.11 2.76 7.75
CA LEU A 25 15.33 3.51 8.74
C LEU A 25 13.90 3.74 8.25
N LEU A 26 13.19 2.63 8.02
CA LEU A 26 11.93 2.63 7.28
C LEU A 26 10.77 3.28 8.03
N LYS A 27 10.81 3.29 9.37
CA LYS A 27 9.80 3.98 10.19
C LYS A 27 9.91 5.50 10.05
N ASP A 28 11.13 6.03 10.03
CA ASP A 28 11.37 7.47 9.85
C ASP A 28 11.12 7.86 8.40
N ALA A 29 11.52 7.01 7.45
CA ALA A 29 11.19 7.17 6.04
C ALA A 29 9.67 7.24 5.80
N TYR A 30 8.87 6.47 6.54
CA TYR A 30 7.41 6.53 6.48
C TYR A 30 6.87 7.91 6.88
N VAL A 31 7.43 8.54 7.91
CA VAL A 31 7.01 9.89 8.35
C VAL A 31 7.28 10.90 7.24
N ILE A 32 8.51 10.90 6.69
CA ILE A 32 8.89 11.80 5.60
C ILE A 32 7.99 11.60 4.37
N MET A 33 7.76 10.35 3.98
CA MET A 33 6.90 9.99 2.85
C MET A 33 5.47 10.50 3.06
N LYS A 34 4.87 10.20 4.23
CA LYS A 34 3.46 10.49 4.51
C LYS A 34 3.17 11.99 4.50
N ASP A 35 4.09 12.81 5.03
CA ASP A 35 3.88 14.24 5.18
C ASP A 35 4.26 15.05 3.92
N ASN A 36 5.01 14.45 2.98
CA ASN A 36 5.58 15.17 1.84
C ASN A 36 5.35 14.46 0.49
N MET A 37 4.34 13.58 0.40
CA MET A 37 4.14 12.70 -0.76
C MET A 37 4.05 13.46 -2.09
N GLU A 38 3.40 14.62 -2.12
CA GLU A 38 3.25 15.47 -3.32
C GLU A 38 4.56 16.09 -3.82
N LEU A 39 5.56 16.16 -2.94
CA LEU A 39 6.87 16.73 -3.22
C LEU A 39 7.90 15.68 -3.66
N ILE A 40 7.56 14.40 -3.55
CA ILE A 40 8.47 13.28 -3.79
C ILE A 40 8.11 12.60 -5.12
N SER A 41 9.12 12.29 -5.92
CA SER A 41 8.92 11.59 -7.18
C SER A 41 8.31 10.20 -6.99
N LYS A 42 7.49 9.77 -7.96
CA LYS A 42 6.91 8.42 -7.99
C LYS A 42 7.98 7.33 -7.91
N SER A 43 9.17 7.55 -8.48
CA SER A 43 10.29 6.62 -8.41
C SER A 43 10.78 6.42 -6.98
N SER A 44 11.01 7.51 -6.24
CA SER A 44 11.44 7.45 -4.84
C SER A 44 10.35 6.88 -3.92
N LEU A 45 9.08 7.20 -4.18
CA LEU A 45 7.94 6.57 -3.49
C LEU A 45 7.86 5.05 -3.75
N ASN A 46 8.08 4.59 -4.98
CA ASN A 46 8.11 3.17 -5.32
C ASN A 46 9.29 2.44 -4.66
N LYS A 47 10.47 3.08 -4.59
CA LYS A 47 11.64 2.54 -3.86
C LYS A 47 11.35 2.41 -2.37
N PHE A 48 10.72 3.43 -1.77
CA PHE A 48 10.26 3.37 -0.40
C PHE A 48 9.25 2.23 -0.20
N ALA A 49 8.20 2.17 -1.01
CA ALA A 49 7.15 1.15 -0.87
C ALA A 49 7.71 -0.26 -1.00
N THR A 50 8.54 -0.52 -2.01
CA THR A 50 9.22 -1.80 -2.19
C THR A 50 10.06 -2.16 -0.96
N SER A 51 10.86 -1.23 -0.44
CA SER A 51 11.71 -1.46 0.74
C SER A 51 10.88 -1.70 1.99
N PHE A 52 9.80 -0.94 2.17
CA PHE A 52 8.89 -1.07 3.31
C PHE A 52 8.13 -2.40 3.31
N MET A 53 7.60 -2.83 2.16
CA MET A 53 6.91 -4.12 2.08
C MET A 53 7.87 -5.30 2.31
N LYS A 54 9.14 -5.17 1.89
CA LYS A 54 10.15 -6.22 2.13
C LYS A 54 10.65 -6.27 3.58
N LEU A 55 11.00 -5.14 4.18
CA LEU A 55 11.76 -5.09 5.43
C LEU A 55 11.06 -4.31 6.55
N GLY A 56 10.07 -3.49 6.22
CA GLY A 56 9.37 -2.63 7.16
C GLY A 56 8.58 -3.38 8.22
N ASN A 57 8.11 -2.61 9.22
CA ASN A 57 7.31 -3.13 10.32
C ASN A 57 5.92 -3.54 9.80
N ILE A 58 5.60 -4.84 9.94
CA ILE A 58 4.33 -5.42 9.48
C ILE A 58 3.09 -4.70 10.04
N ASN A 59 3.18 -4.13 11.25
CA ASN A 59 2.05 -3.42 11.87
C ASN A 59 1.68 -2.13 11.13
N LEU A 60 2.62 -1.56 10.36
CA LEU A 60 2.45 -0.31 9.63
C LEU A 60 2.19 -0.51 8.13
N ILE A 61 2.20 -1.74 7.63
CA ILE A 61 1.98 -2.02 6.19
C ILE A 61 0.63 -1.45 5.73
N ASN A 62 -0.43 -1.65 6.52
CA ASN A 62 -1.75 -1.12 6.20
C ASN A 62 -1.76 0.42 6.13
N ASP A 63 -1.04 1.07 7.04
CA ASP A 63 -0.98 2.53 7.10
C ASP A 63 -0.20 3.11 5.94
N VAL A 64 0.85 2.42 5.49
CA VAL A 64 1.56 2.76 4.25
C VAL A 64 0.63 2.63 3.04
N ILE A 65 -0.07 1.51 2.88
CA ILE A 65 -0.98 1.30 1.75
C ILE A 65 -2.08 2.37 1.71
N LYS A 66 -2.66 2.67 2.88
CA LYS A 66 -3.67 3.73 3.01
C LYS A 66 -3.10 5.12 2.74
N ALA A 67 -1.85 5.41 3.13
CA ALA A 67 -1.20 6.69 2.84
C ALA A 67 -1.03 6.90 1.33
N PHE A 68 -0.56 5.88 0.61
CA PHE A 68 -0.45 5.93 -0.86
C PHE A 68 -1.80 6.22 -1.51
N TYR A 69 -2.85 5.51 -1.10
CA TYR A 69 -4.20 5.74 -1.60
C TYR A 69 -4.70 7.16 -1.32
N ARG A 70 -4.50 7.68 -0.10
CA ARG A 70 -4.89 9.05 0.28
C ARG A 70 -4.15 10.11 -0.55
N GLY A 71 -2.91 9.84 -0.94
CA GLY A 71 -2.15 10.70 -1.86
C GLY A 71 -2.47 10.48 -3.34
N GLY A 72 -3.52 9.74 -3.67
CA GLY A 72 -3.94 9.49 -5.06
C GLY A 72 -3.02 8.55 -5.84
N LEU A 73 -2.16 7.80 -5.15
CA LEU A 73 -1.23 6.86 -5.77
C LEU A 73 -1.69 5.42 -5.58
N THR A 74 -1.62 4.64 -6.66
CA THR A 74 -1.86 3.21 -6.61
C THR A 74 -0.57 2.46 -6.32
N ILE A 75 -0.66 1.45 -5.46
CA ILE A 75 0.44 0.53 -5.22
C ILE A 75 0.44 -0.51 -6.33
N ASP A 76 1.62 -0.72 -6.89
CA ASP A 76 1.82 -1.74 -7.92
C ASP A 76 1.46 -3.14 -7.40
N SER A 77 0.92 -3.98 -8.28
CA SER A 77 0.52 -5.35 -7.93
C SER A 77 1.68 -6.14 -7.31
N GLU A 78 2.90 -5.99 -7.83
CA GLU A 78 4.08 -6.69 -7.32
C GLU A 78 4.42 -6.25 -5.89
N ILE A 79 4.31 -4.94 -5.61
CA ILE A 79 4.52 -4.39 -4.25
C ILE A 79 3.43 -4.88 -3.30
N PHE A 80 2.17 -4.97 -3.77
CA PHE A 80 1.07 -5.49 -2.97
C PHE A 80 1.24 -6.98 -2.66
N GLN A 81 1.75 -7.77 -3.61
CA GLN A 81 2.09 -9.18 -3.37
C GLN A 81 3.16 -9.33 -2.29
N MET A 82 4.18 -8.45 -2.28
CA MET A 82 5.17 -8.44 -1.20
C MET A 82 4.51 -8.23 0.17
N ALA A 83 3.54 -7.33 0.28
CA ALA A 83 2.78 -7.11 1.51
C ALA A 83 2.01 -8.37 1.95
N ILE A 84 1.33 -9.05 1.01
CA ILE A 84 0.60 -10.29 1.29
C ILE A 84 1.55 -11.39 1.80
N SER A 85 2.70 -11.56 1.15
CA SER A 85 3.70 -12.55 1.57
C SER A 85 4.15 -12.34 3.02
N ARG A 86 4.36 -11.09 3.46
CA ARG A 86 4.68 -10.79 4.87
C ARG A 86 3.57 -11.21 5.84
N PHE A 87 2.30 -11.07 5.46
CA PHE A 87 1.18 -11.50 6.30
C PHE A 87 1.05 -13.03 6.37
N ILE A 88 1.34 -13.73 5.27
CA ILE A 88 1.40 -15.19 5.22
C ILE A 88 2.48 -15.72 6.18
N GLU A 89 3.66 -15.12 6.16
CA GLU A 89 4.79 -15.47 7.05
C GLU A 89 4.49 -15.22 8.53
N LYS A 90 3.53 -14.34 8.86
CA LYS A 90 3.17 -13.98 10.23
C LYS A 90 1.68 -14.21 10.51
N PRO A 91 1.23 -15.47 10.69
CA PRO A 91 -0.18 -15.81 10.94
C PRO A 91 -0.81 -15.06 12.12
N LYS A 92 -0.04 -14.74 13.17
CA LYS A 92 -0.49 -13.94 14.32
C LYS A 92 -0.90 -12.51 13.97
N LYS A 93 -0.57 -12.03 12.77
CA LYS A 93 -0.89 -10.70 12.25
C LYS A 93 -1.92 -10.74 11.13
N LYS A 94 -2.60 -11.88 10.93
CA LYS A 94 -3.64 -12.07 9.91
C LYS A 94 -4.76 -11.03 9.95
N ASP A 95 -5.11 -10.56 11.15
CA ASP A 95 -6.21 -9.60 11.32
C ASP A 95 -5.90 -8.25 10.66
N LEU A 96 -4.61 -7.88 10.56
CA LEU A 96 -4.20 -6.71 9.80
C LEU A 96 -4.57 -6.85 8.33
N LEU A 97 -4.31 -8.01 7.72
CA LEU A 97 -4.68 -8.26 6.33
C LEU A 97 -6.19 -8.26 6.14
N LEU A 98 -6.96 -8.88 7.06
CA LEU A 98 -8.42 -8.86 6.98
C LEU A 98 -8.97 -7.43 7.07
N HIS A 99 -8.44 -6.61 7.98
CA HIS A 99 -8.80 -5.20 8.05
C HIS A 99 -8.44 -4.43 6.78
N LEU A 100 -7.29 -4.74 6.16
CA LEU A 100 -6.89 -4.14 4.90
C LEU A 100 -7.85 -4.49 3.78
N LEU A 101 -8.19 -5.78 3.61
CA LEU A 101 -9.11 -6.24 2.58
C LEU A 101 -10.51 -5.64 2.76
N LYS A 102 -10.99 -5.53 4.00
CA LYS A 102 -12.27 -4.87 4.29
C LYS A 102 -12.24 -3.38 3.95
N TRP A 103 -11.12 -2.71 4.27
CA TRP A 103 -10.93 -1.30 3.90
C TRP A 103 -10.87 -1.13 2.37
N MET A 104 -10.19 -2.02 1.65
CA MET A 104 -10.13 -2.02 0.18
C MET A 104 -11.52 -2.19 -0.46
N GLU A 105 -12.35 -3.05 0.12
CA GLU A 105 -13.75 -3.26 -0.30
C GLU A 105 -14.58 -1.97 -0.23
N SER A 106 -14.41 -1.17 0.84
CA SER A 106 -15.17 0.08 1.01
C SER A 106 -14.63 1.25 0.18
N HIS A 107 -13.44 1.13 -0.40
CA HIS A 107 -12.77 2.19 -1.17
C HIS A 107 -12.63 1.85 -2.66
N GLY A 108 -13.27 0.76 -3.11
CA GLY A 108 -13.27 0.34 -4.52
C GLY A 108 -11.94 -0.22 -5.01
N TYR A 109 -11.01 -0.56 -4.12
CA TYR A 109 -9.74 -1.15 -4.49
C TYR A 109 -9.90 -2.65 -4.75
N VAL A 110 -9.51 -3.08 -5.96
CA VAL A 110 -9.58 -4.49 -6.36
C VAL A 110 -8.22 -5.14 -6.22
N VAL A 111 -8.19 -6.27 -5.51
CA VAL A 111 -7.03 -7.14 -5.49
C VAL A 111 -6.87 -7.81 -6.85
N ASP A 112 -5.69 -7.73 -7.45
CA ASP A 112 -5.41 -8.37 -8.73
C ASP A 112 -5.54 -9.91 -8.65
N SER A 113 -5.66 -10.58 -9.80
CA SER A 113 -5.85 -12.02 -9.89
C SER A 113 -4.72 -12.83 -9.23
N THR A 114 -3.47 -12.38 -9.36
CA THR A 114 -2.30 -13.06 -8.78
C THR A 114 -2.33 -12.99 -7.25
N SER A 115 -2.52 -11.79 -6.71
CA SER A 115 -2.70 -11.56 -5.27
C SER A 115 -3.90 -12.32 -4.71
N ARG A 116 -5.03 -12.35 -5.42
CA ARG A 116 -6.23 -13.12 -5.07
C ARG A 116 -5.92 -14.62 -4.99
N ASN A 117 -5.21 -15.17 -5.97
CA ASN A 117 -4.84 -16.59 -5.98
C ASN A 117 -3.92 -16.92 -4.80
N LEU A 118 -2.97 -16.04 -4.48
CA LEU A 118 -2.07 -16.20 -3.34
C LEU A 118 -2.84 -16.22 -2.00
N LEU A 119 -3.82 -15.33 -1.82
CA LEU A 119 -4.69 -15.28 -0.65
C LEU A 119 -5.53 -16.55 -0.51
N LEU A 120 -6.14 -17.03 -1.61
CA LEU A 120 -6.98 -18.22 -1.60
C LEU A 120 -6.17 -19.50 -1.34
N LYS A 121 -4.96 -19.61 -1.90
CA LYS A 121 -4.02 -20.72 -1.64
C LYS A 121 -3.63 -20.80 -0.16
N ASN A 122 -3.47 -19.66 0.49
CA ASN A 122 -3.08 -19.55 1.89
C ASN A 122 -4.26 -19.35 2.85
N SER A 123 -5.50 -19.62 2.39
CA SER A 123 -6.72 -19.40 3.17
C SER A 123 -6.78 -20.11 4.53
N HIS A 124 -6.06 -21.23 4.68
CA HIS A 124 -5.94 -21.96 5.95
C HIS A 124 -5.28 -21.13 7.06
N ILE A 125 -4.34 -20.24 6.72
CA ILE A 125 -3.65 -19.34 7.66
C ILE A 125 -4.60 -18.28 8.21
N PHE A 126 -5.51 -17.83 7.36
CA PHE A 126 -6.46 -16.76 7.67
C PHE A 126 -7.71 -17.30 8.37
N GLY A 127 -7.88 -18.62 8.44
CA GLY A 127 -8.85 -19.33 9.27
C GLY A 127 -10.21 -19.57 8.63
N GLN A 128 -10.58 -18.85 7.57
CA GLN A 128 -11.88 -19.05 6.90
C GLN A 128 -11.81 -18.73 5.39
N LYS A 129 -11.60 -19.78 4.58
CA LYS A 129 -11.58 -19.66 3.10
C LYS A 129 -12.84 -19.01 2.53
N LYS A 130 -14.02 -19.35 3.08
CA LYS A 130 -15.30 -18.77 2.66
C LYS A 130 -15.34 -17.26 2.88
N LEU A 131 -14.97 -16.80 4.08
CA LEU A 131 -14.92 -15.36 4.43
C LEU A 131 -13.98 -14.58 3.49
N LEU A 132 -12.78 -15.11 3.23
CA LEU A 132 -11.86 -14.47 2.28
C LEU A 132 -12.42 -14.43 0.86
N ALA A 133 -12.98 -15.53 0.38
CA ALA A 133 -13.57 -15.58 -0.96
C ALA A 133 -14.74 -14.61 -1.13
N GLU A 134 -15.56 -14.46 -0.09
CA GLU A 134 -16.67 -13.50 -0.06
C GLU A 134 -16.15 -12.06 -0.11
N MET A 135 -15.18 -11.69 0.74
CA MET A 135 -14.59 -10.34 0.74
C MET A 135 -13.99 -9.98 -0.62
N LEU A 136 -13.22 -10.90 -1.22
CA LEU A 136 -12.62 -10.69 -2.54
C LEU A 136 -13.66 -10.61 -3.66
N SER A 137 -14.80 -11.30 -3.51
CA SER A 137 -15.90 -11.21 -4.48
C SER A 137 -16.66 -9.88 -4.35
N LYS A 138 -16.92 -9.41 -3.13
CA LYS A 138 -17.54 -8.10 -2.87
C LYS A 138 -16.70 -6.93 -3.38
N GLN A 139 -15.37 -6.99 -3.20
CA GLN A 139 -14.45 -6.00 -3.78
C GLN A 139 -14.65 -5.85 -5.29
N HIS A 140 -14.79 -6.98 -6.01
CA HIS A 140 -14.98 -6.97 -7.46
C HIS A 140 -16.32 -6.32 -7.85
N VAL A 141 -17.40 -6.64 -7.13
CA VAL A 141 -18.72 -6.03 -7.36
C VAL A 141 -18.70 -4.53 -7.06
N ASN A 142 -18.19 -4.11 -5.90
CA ASN A 142 -18.15 -2.70 -5.50
C ASN A 142 -17.29 -1.86 -6.44
N SER A 143 -16.18 -2.41 -6.94
CA SER A 143 -15.36 -1.71 -7.92
C SER A 143 -16.10 -1.43 -9.23
N ARG A 144 -16.96 -2.35 -9.67
CA ARG A 144 -17.79 -2.16 -10.87
C ARG A 144 -18.85 -1.08 -10.64
N ILE A 145 -19.47 -1.07 -9.46
CA ILE A 145 -20.47 -0.06 -9.08
C ILE A 145 -19.81 1.33 -9.03
N LEU A 146 -18.69 1.47 -8.33
CA LEU A 146 -17.98 2.75 -8.20
C LEU A 146 -17.45 3.27 -9.55
N ARG A 147 -17.01 2.36 -10.44
CA ARG A 147 -16.63 2.74 -11.81
C ARG A 147 -17.84 3.13 -12.66
N GLY A 148 -18.99 2.48 -12.50
CA GLY A 148 -20.22 2.84 -13.20
C GLY A 148 -20.73 4.23 -12.81
N LEU A 149 -20.67 4.57 -11.51
CA LEU A 149 -21.04 5.89 -10.98
C LEU A 149 -20.13 7.04 -11.47
N GLN A 150 -18.90 6.74 -11.91
CA GLN A 150 -17.98 7.73 -12.48
C GLN A 150 -18.24 8.03 -13.97
N VAL A 151 -19.09 7.25 -14.65
CA VAL A 151 -19.39 7.41 -16.08
C VAL A 151 -20.69 8.19 -16.31
N GLU A 152 -21.51 8.42 -15.28
CA GLU A 152 -22.80 9.13 -15.36
C GLU A 152 -22.73 10.62 -14.95
N VAL A 153 -21.55 11.26 -15.02
CA VAL A 153 -21.37 12.70 -14.74
C VAL A 153 -20.74 13.42 -15.92
#